data_AF-A0A955XW26-F1
#
_entry.id   AF-A0A955XW26-F1
#
_cell.length_a   1.000
_cell.length_b   1.000
_cell.length_c   1.000
_cell.angle_alpha   90.00
_cell.angle_beta   90.00
_cell.angle_gamma   90.00
#
_symmetry.space_group_name_H-M   'P 1'
#
loop_
_entity.id
_entity.type
_entity.pdbx_description
1 polymer ?
#
loop_
_entity_poly.entity_id
_entity_poly.type
_entity_poly.pdbx_seq_one_letter_code
_entity_poly.pdbx_strand_id
1 'polypeptide(L)'
;TLGKHFPSSAKGVAVDEIKKYVDFAYLVAALLFAWIGVRLFDTIFATFDRTLPNPELMADVGLSTLIGAAVGAGTTFYLRRRKETYAWVTSVAVELKKTVWPTWSETKQKTVVVIVVAILLGFFLFVFDNVWQTALGLLY
;
A
#
# COMPACT_ATOMS: atom_id res chain seq x y z
N THR A 1 -22.94 -15.73 -5.77
CA THR A 1 -24.21 -15.70 -4.99
C THR A 1 -24.58 -14.33 -4.40
N LEU A 2 -23.75 -13.29 -4.56
CA LEU A 2 -23.97 -11.89 -4.09
C LEU A 2 -25.02 -11.06 -4.88
N GLY A 3 -25.98 -11.70 -5.56
CA GLY A 3 -26.87 -11.02 -6.51
C GLY A 3 -28.25 -10.63 -5.98
N LYS A 4 -28.66 -11.14 -4.81
CA LYS A 4 -30.09 -11.32 -4.52
C LYS A 4 -30.76 -10.22 -3.69
N HIS A 5 -30.03 -9.25 -3.11
CA HIS A 5 -30.60 -8.33 -2.10
C HIS A 5 -30.43 -6.83 -2.40
N PHE A 6 -30.07 -6.45 -3.64
CA PHE A 6 -29.97 -5.03 -4.02
C PHE A 6 -30.89 -4.71 -5.21
N PRO A 7 -31.71 -3.64 -5.15
CA PRO A 7 -32.57 -3.21 -6.24
C PRO A 7 -31.72 -2.85 -7.49
N SER A 8 -32.18 -3.26 -8.67
CA SER A 8 -31.44 -3.21 -9.95
C SER A 8 -30.89 -1.82 -10.31
N SER A 9 -31.60 -0.76 -9.93
CA SER A 9 -31.20 0.64 -10.17
C SER A 9 -29.98 1.08 -9.33
N ALA A 10 -29.89 0.65 -8.07
CA ALA A 10 -28.77 0.96 -7.19
C ALA A 10 -27.47 0.21 -7.57
N LYS A 11 -27.59 -0.93 -8.26
CA LYS A 11 -26.44 -1.69 -8.76
C LYS A 11 -25.67 -0.92 -9.84
N GLY A 12 -26.36 -0.18 -10.71
CA GLY A 12 -25.73 0.60 -11.77
C GLY A 12 -24.84 1.73 -11.21
N VAL A 13 -25.37 2.49 -10.24
CA VAL A 13 -24.67 3.60 -9.60
C VAL A 13 -23.47 3.12 -8.78
N ALA A 14 -23.64 2.08 -7.95
CA ALA A 14 -22.56 1.55 -7.12
C ALA A 14 -21.40 0.95 -7.93
N VAL A 15 -21.70 0.34 -9.08
CA VAL A 15 -20.67 -0.20 -9.98
C VAL A 15 -19.93 0.93 -10.70
N ASP A 16 -20.61 2.00 -11.08
CA ASP A 16 -19.99 3.17 -11.72
C ASP A 16 -19.05 3.93 -10.76
N GLU A 17 -19.43 4.06 -9.49
CA GLU A 17 -18.56 4.61 -8.44
C GLU A 17 -17.26 3.83 -8.31
N ILE A 18 -17.34 2.49 -8.20
CA ILE A 18 -16.16 1.63 -8.01
C ILE A 18 -15.23 1.70 -9.20
N LYS A 19 -15.76 1.77 -10.43
CA LYS A 19 -14.95 1.91 -11.65
C LYS A 19 -14.06 3.15 -11.61
N LYS A 20 -14.58 4.29 -11.14
CA LYS A 20 -13.81 5.54 -11.02
C LYS A 20 -12.61 5.38 -10.09
N TYR A 21 -12.80 4.70 -8.95
CA TYR A 21 -11.70 4.41 -8.01
C TYR A 21 -10.69 3.41 -8.57
N VAL A 22 -11.14 2.38 -9.29
CA VAL A 22 -10.26 1.40 -9.94
C VAL A 22 -9.43 2.07 -11.04
N ASP A 23 -10.05 2.88 -11.89
CA ASP A 23 -9.35 3.63 -12.94
C ASP A 23 -8.34 4.63 -12.35
N PHE A 24 -8.70 5.31 -11.26
CA PHE A 24 -7.78 6.16 -10.52
C PHE A 24 -6.60 5.38 -9.94
N ALA A 25 -6.83 4.20 -9.33
CA ALA A 25 -5.77 3.35 -8.82
C ALA A 25 -4.79 2.92 -9.92
N TYR A 26 -5.29 2.62 -11.12
CA TYR A 26 -4.43 2.33 -12.27
C TYR A 26 -3.65 3.54 -12.77
N LEU A 27 -4.22 4.76 -12.71
CA LEU A 27 -3.48 5.99 -13.05
C LEU A 27 -2.35 6.25 -12.06
N VAL A 28 -2.61 6.12 -10.76
CA VAL A 28 -1.58 6.27 -9.72
C VAL A 28 -0.50 5.20 -9.88
N ALA A 29 -0.88 3.96 -10.12
CA ALA A 29 0.08 2.89 -10.40
C ALA A 29 0.94 3.21 -11.63
N ALA A 30 0.36 3.74 -12.72
CA ALA A 30 1.12 4.15 -13.91
C ALA A 30 2.16 5.21 -13.59
N LEU A 31 1.79 6.24 -12.82
CA LEU A 31 2.70 7.30 -12.41
C LEU A 31 3.82 6.76 -11.51
N LEU A 32 3.50 5.88 -10.56
CA LEU A 32 4.50 5.24 -9.70
C LEU A 32 5.46 4.36 -10.49
N PHE A 33 4.96 3.51 -11.39
CA PHE A 33 5.80 2.66 -12.24
C PHE A 33 6.67 3.48 -13.19
N ALA A 34 6.14 4.57 -13.76
CA ALA A 34 6.94 5.50 -14.55
C ALA A 34 8.04 6.17 -13.73
N TRP A 35 7.71 6.67 -12.53
CA TRP A 35 8.68 7.30 -11.63
C TRP A 35 9.79 6.33 -11.21
N ILE A 36 9.42 5.11 -10.80
CA ILE A 36 10.38 4.06 -10.45
C ILE A 36 11.22 3.68 -11.68
N GLY A 37 10.60 3.49 -12.84
CA GLY A 37 11.27 3.14 -14.09
C GLY A 37 12.36 4.14 -14.43
N VAL A 38 12.03 5.43 -14.51
CA VAL A 38 13.00 6.50 -14.79
C VAL A 38 14.17 6.47 -13.80
N ARG A 39 13.90 6.38 -12.49
CA ARG A 39 14.94 6.32 -11.46
C ARG A 39 15.86 5.11 -11.57
N LEU A 40 15.32 3.95 -11.95
CA LEU A 40 16.12 2.75 -12.19
C LEU A 40 17.02 2.92 -13.42
N PHE A 41 16.48 3.44 -14.52
CA PHE A 41 17.27 3.68 -15.73
C PHE A 41 18.36 4.73 -15.49
N ASP A 42 18.07 5.83 -14.80
CA ASP A 42 19.07 6.84 -14.44
C ASP A 42 20.21 6.24 -13.62
N THR A 43 19.90 5.39 -12.64
CA THR A 43 20.92 4.72 -11.81
C THR A 43 21.80 3.77 -12.63
N ILE A 44 21.19 3.05 -13.58
CA ILE A 44 21.91 2.19 -14.51
C ILE A 44 22.87 3.03 -15.37
N PHE A 45 22.37 4.06 -16.05
CA PHE A 45 23.21 4.92 -16.89
C PHE A 45 24.32 5.61 -16.10
N ALA A 46 24.05 6.12 -14.89
CA ALA A 46 25.05 6.70 -14.01
C ALA A 46 26.17 5.71 -13.61
N THR A 47 25.86 4.41 -13.55
CA THR A 47 26.85 3.36 -13.28
C THR A 47 27.73 3.07 -14.51
N PHE A 48 27.18 3.22 -15.71
CA PHE A 48 27.84 2.92 -16.99
C PHE A 48 28.38 4.16 -17.73
N ASP A 49 28.45 5.31 -17.05
CA ASP A 49 28.80 6.64 -17.59
C ASP A 49 30.18 6.68 -18.29
N ARG A 50 31.04 5.69 -18.05
CA ARG A 50 32.30 5.47 -18.79
C ARG A 50 32.13 4.92 -20.22
N THR A 51 30.95 4.42 -20.57
CA THR A 51 30.70 3.64 -21.81
C THR A 51 29.47 4.08 -22.61
N LEU A 52 28.46 4.68 -21.98
CA LEU A 52 27.24 5.15 -22.66
C LEU A 52 26.80 6.50 -22.07
N PRO A 53 27.21 7.63 -22.66
CA PRO A 53 26.65 8.94 -22.30
C PRO A 53 25.15 8.93 -22.55
N ASN A 54 24.35 9.39 -21.60
CA ASN A 54 22.90 9.52 -21.78
C ASN A 54 22.65 10.73 -22.71
N PRO A 55 22.18 10.54 -23.96
CA PRO A 55 21.96 11.65 -24.86
C PRO A 55 20.78 12.48 -24.34
N GLU A 56 21.06 13.69 -23.90
CA GLU A 56 20.05 14.67 -23.53
C GLU A 56 19.34 15.15 -24.80
N LEU A 57 18.06 14.79 -24.97
CA LEU A 57 17.30 15.07 -26.19
C LEU A 57 16.64 16.45 -26.13
N MET A 58 16.18 16.88 -24.95
CA MET A 58 15.66 18.23 -24.70
C MET A 58 15.96 18.64 -23.26
N ALA A 59 16.81 19.64 -23.06
CA ALA A 59 17.20 20.15 -21.73
C ALA A 59 17.57 19.03 -20.73
N ASP A 60 16.64 18.67 -19.84
CA ASP A 60 16.82 17.70 -18.75
C ASP A 60 16.17 16.32 -19.04
N VAL A 61 15.72 16.11 -20.28
CA VAL A 61 15.02 14.89 -20.71
C VAL A 61 16.00 13.97 -21.44
N GLY A 62 16.62 13.06 -20.70
CA GLY A 62 17.48 12.00 -21.22
C GLY A 62 16.71 10.84 -21.86
N LEU A 63 17.43 9.98 -22.60
CA LEU A 63 16.90 8.73 -23.17
C LEU A 63 16.32 7.82 -22.06
N SER A 64 16.94 7.82 -20.88
CA SER A 64 16.46 7.13 -19.67
C SER A 64 15.05 7.58 -19.25
N THR A 65 14.74 8.87 -19.33
CA THR A 65 13.43 9.43 -19.01
C THR A 65 12.37 8.94 -19.99
N LEU A 66 12.70 8.90 -21.30
CA LEU A 66 11.79 8.40 -22.32
C LEU A 66 11.54 6.89 -22.22
N ILE A 67 12.60 6.11 -22.02
CA ILE A 67 12.50 4.65 -21.89
C ILE A 67 11.79 4.28 -20.59
N GLY A 68 12.14 4.93 -19.46
CA GLY A 68 11.49 4.70 -18.17
C GLY A 68 10.01 5.06 -18.19
N ALA A 69 9.65 6.19 -18.80
CA ALA A 69 8.26 6.58 -18.99
C ALA A 69 7.52 5.60 -19.93
N ALA A 70 8.14 5.19 -21.04
CA ALA A 70 7.53 4.26 -22.00
C ALA A 70 7.31 2.86 -21.40
N VAL A 71 8.28 2.35 -20.63
CA VAL A 71 8.15 1.07 -19.90
C VAL A 71 7.08 1.18 -18.82
N GLY A 72 7.10 2.22 -17.99
CA GLY A 72 6.09 2.42 -16.95
C GLY A 72 4.67 2.52 -17.51
N ALA A 73 4.48 3.37 -18.52
CA ALA A 73 3.19 3.53 -19.19
C ALA A 73 2.76 2.24 -19.93
N GLY A 74 3.69 1.57 -20.61
CA GLY A 74 3.46 0.32 -21.33
C GLY A 74 3.03 -0.82 -20.41
N THR A 75 3.73 -1.01 -19.28
CA THR A 75 3.41 -2.04 -18.29
C THR A 75 2.02 -1.81 -17.69
N THR A 76 1.69 -0.58 -17.30
CA THR A 76 0.36 -0.30 -16.73
C THR A 76 -0.76 -0.40 -17.75
N PHE A 77 -0.53 0.03 -19.00
CA PHE A 77 -1.50 -0.14 -20.08
C PHE A 77 -1.74 -1.62 -20.41
N TYR A 78 -0.68 -2.42 -20.42
CA TYR A 78 -0.77 -3.87 -20.62
C TYR A 78 -1.58 -4.56 -19.51
N LEU A 79 -1.32 -4.20 -18.24
CA LEU A 79 -2.06 -4.73 -17.09
C LEU A 79 -3.55 -4.34 -17.11
N ARG A 80 -3.89 -3.12 -17.56
CA ARG A 80 -5.30 -2.69 -17.72
C ARG A 80 -6.06 -3.48 -18.78
N ARG A 81 -5.39 -3.96 -19.83
CA ARG A 81 -6.04 -4.77 -20.89
C ARG A 81 -6.36 -6.19 -20.45
N ARG A 82 -5.71 -6.72 -19.41
CA ARG A 82 -5.98 -8.06 -18.89
C ARG A 82 -7.27 -8.05 -18.06
N LYS A 83 -8.34 -8.62 -18.62
CA LYS A 83 -9.68 -8.70 -17.98
C LYS A 83 -9.64 -9.38 -16.60
N GLU A 84 -8.78 -10.38 -16.43
CA GLU A 84 -8.58 -11.10 -15.16
C GLU A 84 -8.06 -10.18 -14.07
N THR A 85 -6.99 -9.41 -14.36
CA THR A 85 -6.41 -8.45 -13.42
C THR A 85 -7.41 -7.36 -13.06
N TYR A 86 -8.12 -6.82 -14.05
CA TYR A 86 -9.14 -5.79 -13.82
C TYR A 86 -10.29 -6.31 -12.94
N ALA A 87 -10.75 -7.55 -13.17
CA ALA A 87 -11.78 -8.18 -12.36
C ALA A 87 -11.32 -8.42 -10.91
N TRP A 88 -10.05 -8.82 -10.72
CA TRP A 88 -9.45 -8.99 -9.40
C TRP A 88 -9.32 -7.66 -8.64
N VAL A 89 -8.81 -6.60 -9.27
CA VAL A 89 -8.73 -5.28 -8.61
C VAL A 89 -10.12 -4.75 -8.25
N THR A 90 -11.11 -4.97 -9.13
CA THR A 90 -12.50 -4.59 -8.87
C THR A 90 -13.08 -5.37 -7.68
N SER A 91 -12.78 -6.66 -7.52
CA SER A 91 -13.26 -7.45 -6.38
C SER A 91 -12.63 -6.98 -5.06
N VAL A 92 -11.34 -6.63 -5.07
CA VAL A 92 -10.66 -6.01 -3.91
C VAL A 92 -11.33 -4.68 -3.53
N ALA A 93 -11.63 -3.82 -4.51
CA ALA A 93 -12.31 -2.55 -4.25
C ALA A 93 -13.71 -2.73 -3.65
N VAL A 94 -14.47 -3.74 -4.13
CA VAL A 94 -15.77 -4.11 -3.56
C VAL A 94 -15.62 -4.58 -2.12
N GLU A 95 -14.59 -5.37 -1.81
CA GLU A 95 -14.37 -5.90 -0.46
C GLU A 95 -13.91 -4.81 0.52
N LEU A 96 -13.03 -3.91 0.07
CA LEU A 96 -12.59 -2.75 0.85
C LEU A 96 -13.75 -1.82 1.23
N LYS A 97 -14.77 -1.70 0.38
CA LYS A 97 -15.98 -0.90 0.69
C LYS A 97 -16.80 -1.50 1.85
N LYS A 98 -16.64 -2.80 2.12
CA LYS A 98 -17.31 -3.46 3.27
C LYS A 98 -16.53 -3.29 4.56
N THR A 99 -15.24 -2.94 4.48
CA THR A 99 -14.43 -2.68 5.67
C THR A 99 -14.91 -1.39 6.32
N VAL A 100 -15.55 -1.53 7.48
CA VAL A 100 -15.92 -0.37 8.30
C VAL A 100 -14.63 0.20 8.86
N TRP A 101 -14.23 1.37 8.36
CA TRP A 101 -13.10 2.09 8.94
C TRP A 101 -13.48 2.60 10.33
N PRO A 102 -12.67 2.31 11.36
CA PRO A 102 -12.97 2.70 12.72
C PRO A 102 -13.01 4.23 12.82
N THR A 103 -13.91 4.73 13.66
CA THR A 103 -13.94 6.15 13.99
C THR A 103 -12.78 6.51 14.91
N TRP A 104 -12.31 7.76 14.84
CA TRP A 104 -11.22 8.25 15.71
C TRP A 104 -11.46 8.03 17.21
N SER A 105 -12.72 8.07 17.66
CA SER A 105 -13.10 7.74 19.03
C SER A 105 -12.89 6.28 19.37
N GLU A 106 -13.25 5.38 18.46
CA GLU A 106 -13.08 3.93 18.66
C GLU A 106 -11.60 3.55 18.71
N THR A 107 -10.78 4.09 17.80
CA THR A 107 -9.32 3.87 17.79
C THR A 107 -8.67 4.32 19.10
N LYS A 108 -9.08 5.49 19.64
CA LYS A 108 -8.61 5.97 20.95
C LYS A 108 -9.00 5.04 22.09
N GLN A 109 -10.24 4.56 22.09
CA GLN A 109 -10.68 3.63 23.13
C GLN A 109 -9.86 2.34 23.12
N LYS A 110 -9.60 1.76 21.93
CA LYS A 110 -8.77 0.54 21.81
C LYS A 110 -7.33 0.77 22.28
N THR A 111 -6.70 1.88 21.89
CA THR A 111 -5.33 2.20 22.30
C THR A 111 -5.21 2.46 23.80
N VAL A 112 -6.18 3.13 24.42
CA VAL A 112 -6.23 3.32 25.87
C VAL A 112 -6.30 1.98 26.61
N VAL A 113 -7.13 1.05 26.14
CA VAL A 113 -7.19 -0.31 26.74
C VAL A 113 -5.82 -0.99 26.66
N VAL A 114 -5.15 -0.94 25.51
CA VAL A 114 -3.81 -1.55 25.34
C VAL A 114 -2.80 -0.93 26.29
N ILE A 115 -2.80 0.41 26.47
CA ILE A 115 -1.90 1.11 27.40
C ILE A 115 -2.15 0.66 28.84
N VAL A 116 -3.40 0.58 29.26
CA VAL A 116 -3.75 0.14 30.62
C VAL A 116 -3.30 -1.30 30.86
N VAL A 117 -3.57 -2.21 29.92
CA VAL A 117 -3.14 -3.61 30.02
C VAL A 117 -1.62 -3.72 30.07
N ALA A 118 -0.89 -2.95 29.26
CA ALA A 118 0.56 -2.94 29.26
C ALA A 118 1.14 -2.47 30.62
N ILE A 119 0.55 -1.44 31.23
CA ILE A 119 0.95 -0.96 32.57
C ILE A 119 0.70 -2.03 33.62
N LEU A 120 -0.47 -2.69 33.61
CA LEU A 120 -0.81 -3.74 34.56
C LEU A 120 0.15 -4.95 34.45
N LEU A 121 0.48 -5.37 33.23
CA LEU A 121 1.44 -6.46 33.00
C LEU A 121 2.85 -6.06 33.43
N GLY A 122 3.29 -4.83 33.13
CA GLY A 122 4.57 -4.31 33.59
C GLY A 122 4.67 -4.26 35.11
N PHE A 123 3.59 -3.84 35.78
CA PHE A 123 3.52 -3.83 37.24
C PHE A 123 3.54 -5.25 37.83
N PHE A 124 2.80 -6.20 37.22
CA PHE A 124 2.81 -7.60 37.64
C PHE A 124 4.22 -8.21 37.54
N LEU A 125 4.91 -7.99 36.42
CA LEU A 125 6.29 -8.44 36.23
C LEU A 125 7.23 -7.80 37.26
N PHE A 126 7.11 -6.49 37.49
CA PHE A 126 7.90 -5.79 38.51
C PHE A 126 7.77 -6.44 39.89
N VAL A 127 6.55 -6.77 40.32
CA VAL A 127 6.34 -7.47 41.61
C VAL A 127 6.99 -8.85 41.61
N PHE A 128 6.81 -9.62 40.53
CA PHE A 128 7.37 -10.96 40.42
C PHE A 128 8.90 -10.95 40.48
N ASP A 129 9.54 -10.03 39.76
CA ASP A 129 10.99 -9.87 39.73
C ASP A 129 11.54 -9.53 41.13
N ASN A 130 10.88 -8.64 41.88
CA ASN A 130 11.29 -8.27 43.24
C ASN A 130 11.16 -9.44 44.22
N VAL A 131 10.06 -10.20 44.13
CA VAL A 131 9.84 -11.38 44.98
C VAL A 131 10.90 -12.43 44.70
N TRP A 132 11.19 -12.72 43.44
CA TRP A 132 12.17 -13.72 43.06
C TRP A 132 13.59 -13.30 43.43
N GLN A 133 13.94 -12.03 43.23
CA GLN A 133 15.24 -11.49 43.65
C GLN A 133 15.44 -11.66 45.16
N THR A 134 14.43 -11.35 45.96
CA THR A 134 14.49 -11.49 47.42
C THR A 134 14.55 -12.96 47.84
N ALA A 135 13.73 -13.82 47.22
CA ALA A 135 13.69 -15.25 47.52
C ALA A 135 15.02 -15.95 47.19
N LEU A 136 15.62 -15.63 46.04
CA LEU A 136 16.93 -16.15 45.64
C LEU A 136 18.06 -15.62 46.52
N GLY A 137 18.03 -14.33 46.89
CA GLY A 137 19.01 -13.74 47.82
C GLY A 137 18.90 -14.23 49.27
N LEU A 138 17.82 -14.94 49.62
CA LEU A 138 17.67 -15.63 50.92
C LEU A 138 18.22 -17.06 50.89
N LEU A 139 18.38 -17.63 49.69
CA LEU A 139 18.81 -19.02 49.47
C LEU A 139 20.31 -19.16 49.21
N TYR A 140 20.97 -18.12 48.71
CA TYR A 140 22.41 -18.05 48.44
C TYR A 140 23.05 -16.95 49.29
#